data_AF-A0A1V5KCZ8-F1
#
_entry.id   AF-A0A1V5KCZ8-F1
#
_cell.length_a   1.000
_cell.length_b   1.000
_cell.length_c   1.000
_cell.angle_alpha   90.00
_cell.angle_beta   90.00
_cell.angle_gamma   90.00
#
_symmetry.space_group_name_H-M   'P 1'
#
loop_
_entity.id
_entity.type
_entity.pdbx_description
1 polymer ?
#
loop_
_entity_poly.entity_id
_entity_poly.type
_entity_poly.pdbx_seq_one_letter_code
_entity_poly.pdbx_strand_id
1 'polypeptide(L)'
;MPVKQLMRRLGVTDYDSHAEFVETSPHPEQVRIPLKQHVGVAAEAMVKVGEKVERGRLIGRIPEGKLAAAVHASISGVIAEVTTEAVTIRTT
;
A
#
# COMPACT_ATOMS: atom_id res chain seq x y z
N MET A 1 -13.03 -33.95 -12.09
CA MET A 1 -11.83 -34.11 -11.24
C MET A 1 -12.25 -34.49 -9.82
N PRO A 2 -11.71 -35.54 -9.20
CA PRO A 2 -12.11 -35.99 -7.85
C PRO A 2 -11.44 -35.16 -6.73
N VAL A 3 -11.81 -33.88 -6.59
CA VAL A 3 -11.18 -32.90 -5.69
C VAL A 3 -11.23 -33.31 -4.22
N LYS A 4 -12.32 -33.95 -3.77
CA LYS A 4 -12.46 -34.43 -2.37
C LYS A 4 -11.38 -35.43 -1.96
N GLN A 5 -10.95 -36.29 -2.88
CA GLN A 5 -9.92 -37.30 -2.60
C GLN A 5 -8.53 -36.66 -2.51
N LEU A 6 -8.29 -35.60 -3.28
CA LEU A 6 -7.08 -34.80 -3.20
C LEU A 6 -7.03 -34.02 -1.88
N MET A 7 -8.11 -33.36 -1.48
CA MET A 7 -8.21 -32.64 -0.22
C MET A 7 -7.93 -33.54 1.00
N ARG A 8 -8.49 -34.75 1.00
CA ARG A 8 -8.23 -35.75 2.04
C ARG A 8 -6.76 -36.19 2.09
N ARG A 9 -6.09 -36.32 0.94
CA ARG A 9 -4.66 -36.66 0.87
C ARG A 9 -3.77 -35.51 1.34
N LEU A 10 -4.20 -34.27 1.12
CA LEU A 10 -3.47 -33.06 1.52
C LEU A 10 -3.73 -32.66 2.99
N GLY A 11 -4.67 -33.29 3.69
CA GLY A 11 -4.99 -32.96 5.09
C GLY A 11 -5.63 -31.59 5.26
N VAL A 12 -6.24 -31.03 4.21
CA VAL A 12 -6.79 -29.66 4.21
C VAL A 12 -8.29 -29.61 4.50
N THR A 13 -8.92 -30.76 4.77
CA THR A 13 -10.37 -30.84 5.01
C THR A 13 -10.80 -30.06 6.25
N ASP A 14 -9.96 -30.00 7.29
CA ASP A 14 -10.25 -29.25 8.52
C ASP A 14 -10.13 -27.73 8.34
N TYR A 15 -9.52 -27.29 7.23
CA TYR A 15 -9.38 -25.88 6.85
C TYR A 15 -10.42 -25.45 5.81
N ASP A 16 -11.30 -26.36 5.37
CA ASP A 16 -12.40 -26.10 4.42
C ASP A 16 -13.61 -25.48 5.13
N SER A 17 -13.35 -24.48 5.98
CA SER A 17 -14.36 -23.66 6.63
C SER A 17 -14.53 -22.36 5.86
N HIS A 18 -15.77 -21.92 5.65
CA HIS A 18 -16.02 -20.61 5.05
C HIS A 18 -15.47 -19.52 5.97
N ALA A 19 -14.48 -18.76 5.49
CA ALA A 19 -13.99 -17.60 6.22
C ALA A 19 -15.09 -16.53 6.19
N GLU A 20 -15.60 -16.15 7.36
CA GLU A 20 -16.54 -15.04 7.45
C GLU A 20 -15.87 -13.76 6.92
N PHE A 21 -16.57 -13.05 6.04
CA PHE A 21 -16.13 -11.73 5.62
C PHE A 21 -16.36 -10.76 6.78
N VAL A 22 -15.27 -10.36 7.43
CA VAL A 22 -15.31 -9.31 8.46
C VAL A 22 -14.98 -7.99 7.78
N GLU A 23 -15.95 -7.07 7.77
CA GLU A 23 -15.78 -5.74 7.19
C GLU A 23 -14.95 -4.87 8.14
N THR A 24 -13.63 -5.11 8.19
CA THR A 24 -12.70 -4.32 8.98
C THR A 24 -12.06 -3.24 8.13
N SER A 25 -12.17 -1.98 8.57
CA SER A 25 -11.34 -0.88 8.04
C SER A 25 -10.08 -0.74 8.90
N PRO A 26 -8.87 -1.00 8.36
CA PRO A 26 -7.64 -0.79 9.10
C PRO A 26 -7.40 0.71 9.33
N HIS A 27 -7.06 1.07 10.58
CA HIS A 27 -6.70 2.43 10.99
C HIS A 27 -5.23 2.45 11.42
N PRO A 28 -4.27 2.42 10.48
CA PRO A 28 -2.86 2.39 10.82
C PRO A 28 -2.42 3.73 11.43
N GLU A 29 -1.56 3.67 12.45
CA GLU A 29 -0.90 4.85 13.01
C GLU A 29 0.18 5.39 12.07
N GLN A 30 0.71 4.55 11.17
CA GLN A 30 1.76 4.91 10.23
C GLN A 30 1.66 4.07 8.95
N VAL A 31 1.92 4.69 7.81
CA VAL A 31 2.05 4.02 6.51
C VAL A 31 3.37 4.38 5.85
N ARG A 32 3.97 3.42 5.13
CA ARG A 32 5.10 3.65 4.23
C ARG A 32 4.61 3.43 2.81
N ILE A 33 4.71 4.46 1.97
CA ILE A 33 4.19 4.48 0.60
C ILE A 33 5.38 4.45 -0.36
N PRO A 34 5.65 3.33 -1.05
CA PRO A 34 6.72 3.26 -2.04
C PRO A 34 6.48 4.22 -3.19
N LEU A 35 7.53 4.83 -3.73
CA LEU A 35 7.47 5.70 -4.91
C LEU A 35 7.54 4.91 -6.23
N LYS A 36 7.96 3.63 -6.17
CA LYS A 36 7.99 2.69 -7.29
C LYS A 36 6.91 1.61 -7.10
N GLN A 37 5.69 1.89 -7.55
CA GLN A 37 4.54 0.96 -7.45
C GLN A 37 4.08 0.41 -8.80
N HIS A 38 4.73 0.84 -9.88
CA HIS A 38 4.32 0.57 -11.27
C HIS A 38 5.55 0.26 -12.13
N VAL A 39 5.31 -0.13 -13.40
CA VAL A 39 6.35 -0.58 -14.33
C VAL A 39 7.39 0.52 -14.66
N GLY A 40 6.93 1.76 -14.85
CA GLY A 40 7.75 2.95 -15.11
C GLY A 40 8.68 3.36 -13.96
N VAL A 41 9.56 4.35 -14.14
CA VAL A 41 10.56 4.80 -13.12
C VAL A 41 9.91 5.27 -11.81
N ALA A 42 10.63 5.32 -10.68
CA ALA A 42 10.04 5.81 -9.42
C ALA A 42 9.51 7.25 -9.54
N ALA A 43 8.39 7.54 -8.86
CA ALA A 43 7.87 8.89 -8.74
C ALA A 43 8.83 9.80 -7.94
N GLU A 44 8.93 11.06 -8.34
CA GLU A 44 9.69 12.07 -7.59
C GLU A 44 8.89 12.56 -6.40
N ALA A 45 9.41 12.38 -5.18
CA ALA A 45 8.79 12.89 -3.97
C ALA A 45 8.59 14.43 -4.05
N MET A 46 7.39 14.88 -3.68
CA MET A 46 6.99 16.29 -3.71
C MET A 46 6.81 16.93 -2.32
N VAL A 47 7.00 16.15 -1.27
CA VAL A 47 6.76 16.57 0.13
C VAL A 47 8.04 16.54 0.95
N LYS A 48 8.02 17.18 2.11
CA LYS A 48 9.14 17.22 3.05
C LYS A 48 8.75 16.65 4.41
N VAL A 49 9.72 16.14 5.17
CA VAL A 49 9.52 15.72 6.56
C VAL A 49 8.94 16.86 7.39
N GLY A 50 7.93 16.57 8.20
CA GLY A 50 7.17 17.53 9.01
C GLY A 50 5.97 18.18 8.29
N GLU A 51 5.81 17.97 6.98
CA GLU A 51 4.67 18.50 6.23
C GLU A 51 3.38 17.77 6.59
N LYS A 52 2.27 18.51 6.72
CA LYS A 52 0.92 17.94 6.88
C LYS A 52 0.33 17.63 5.52
N VAL A 53 -0.25 16.44 5.38
CA VAL A 53 -0.92 15.99 4.16
C VAL A 53 -2.30 15.42 4.47
N GLU A 54 -3.24 15.63 3.57
CA GLU A 54 -4.54 14.96 3.62
C GLU A 54 -4.54 13.70 2.75
N ARG A 55 -5.39 12.74 3.08
CA ARG A 55 -5.63 11.56 2.24
C ARG A 55 -5.98 12.00 0.81
N GLY A 56 -5.34 11.38 -0.18
CA GLY A 56 -5.50 11.73 -1.59
C GLY A 56 -4.58 12.86 -2.06
N ARG A 57 -3.79 13.50 -1.18
CA ARG A 57 -2.79 14.50 -1.57
C ARG A 57 -1.72 13.87 -2.46
N LEU A 58 -1.33 14.57 -3.53
CA LEU A 58 -0.19 14.19 -4.37
C LEU A 58 1.12 14.31 -3.56
N ILE A 59 1.82 13.19 -3.39
CA ILE A 59 3.10 13.12 -2.65
C ILE A 59 4.28 12.68 -3.53
N GLY A 60 4.00 12.11 -4.71
CA GLY A 60 5.01 11.78 -5.71
C GLY A 60 4.52 12.12 -7.12
N ARG A 61 5.30 12.90 -7.88
CA ARG A 61 4.99 13.26 -9.28
C ARG A 61 5.71 12.38 -10.28
N ILE A 62 5.21 12.39 -11.50
CA ILE A 62 5.84 11.75 -12.66
C ILE A 62 7.09 12.57 -13.02
N PRO A 63 8.29 11.94 -13.07
CA PRO A 63 9.48 12.61 -13.59
C PRO A 63 9.30 13.00 -15.06
N GLU A 64 9.78 14.19 -15.45
CA GLU A 64 9.56 14.71 -16.80
C GLU A 64 10.07 13.77 -17.90
N GLY A 65 9.25 13.54 -18.91
CA GLY A 65 9.60 12.70 -20.06
C GLY A 65 9.81 11.21 -19.73
N LYS A 66 9.46 10.76 -18.52
CA LYS A 66 9.55 9.35 -18.13
C LYS A 66 8.17 8.73 -18.02
N LEU A 67 8.09 7.44 -18.35
CA LEU A 67 6.94 6.62 -17.99
C LEU A 67 6.96 6.44 -16.47
N ALA A 68 5.96 6.98 -15.77
CA ALA A 68 5.69 6.75 -14.36
C ALA A 68 4.21 7.02 -14.02
N ALA A 69 3.81 6.91 -12.75
CA ALA A 69 2.49 7.28 -12.26
C ALA A 69 2.59 8.13 -10.99
N ALA A 70 1.57 8.97 -10.78
CA ALA A 70 1.46 9.82 -9.60
C ALA A 70 1.16 8.98 -8.34
N VAL A 71 1.83 9.31 -7.24
CA VAL A 71 1.66 8.65 -5.94
C VAL A 71 0.98 9.61 -4.98
N HIS A 72 -0.04 9.12 -4.28
CA HIS A 72 -0.88 9.92 -3.38
C HIS A 72 -0.84 9.38 -1.94
N ALA A 73 -1.09 10.25 -0.97
CA ALA A 73 -1.19 9.89 0.44
C ALA A 73 -2.39 8.96 0.67
N SER A 74 -2.17 7.79 1.26
CA SER A 74 -3.24 6.84 1.60
C SER A 74 -4.02 7.23 2.87
N ILE A 75 -3.41 8.05 3.72
CA ILE A 75 -3.99 8.57 4.96
C ILE A 75 -3.66 10.06 5.14
N SER A 76 -4.45 10.75 5.94
CA SER A 76 -4.11 12.09 6.43
C SER A 76 -3.12 11.99 7.59
N GLY A 77 -2.16 12.92 7.67
CA GLY A 77 -1.15 12.87 8.71
C GLY A 77 0.00 13.84 8.50
N VAL A 78 1.13 13.55 9.14
CA VAL A 78 2.39 14.27 8.99
C VAL A 78 3.42 13.37 8.32
N ILE A 79 4.19 13.90 7.38
CA ILE A 79 5.31 13.20 6.75
C ILE A 79 6.40 12.96 7.81
N ALA A 80 6.61 11.70 8.18
CA ALA A 80 7.61 11.30 9.15
C ALA A 80 8.99 11.08 8.49
N GLU A 81 9.03 10.63 7.23
CA GLU A 81 10.26 10.33 6.52
C GLU A 81 10.07 10.46 5.01
N VAL A 82 11.11 10.95 4.31
CA VAL A 82 11.18 10.97 2.85
C VAL A 82 12.51 10.36 2.42
N THR A 83 12.46 9.27 1.67
CA THR A 83 13.62 8.58 1.10
C THR A 83 13.50 8.55 -0.42
N THR A 84 14.55 8.09 -1.11
CA THR A 84 14.50 7.82 -2.55
C THR A 84 13.51 6.72 -2.93
N GLU A 85 13.18 5.83 -2.00
CA GLU A 85 12.33 4.67 -2.26
C GLU A 85 10.87 4.87 -1.83
N ALA A 86 10.63 5.65 -0.78
CA ALA A 86 9.33 5.74 -0.14
C ALA A 86 9.13 7.01 0.69
N VAL A 87 7.86 7.34 0.93
CA VAL A 87 7.40 8.38 1.85
C VAL A 87 6.65 7.73 3.02
N THR A 88 6.99 8.10 4.25
CA THR A 88 6.33 7.58 5.46
C THR A 88 5.41 8.67 6.03
N ILE A 89 4.14 8.34 6.28
CA ILE A 89 3.14 9.23 6.87
C ILE A 89 2.71 8.66 8.21
N ARG A 90 2.70 9.48 9.25
CA ARG A 90 2.17 9.15 10.58
C ARG A 90 0.87 9.91 10.81
N THR A 91 -0.16 9.21 11.29
CA THR A 91 -1.46 9.80 11.63
C THR A 91 -1.29 10.87 12.72
N THR A 92 -2.08 11.94 12.64
CA THR A 92 -2.12 13.03 13.64
C THR A 92 -3.43 13.00 14.38
#